data_AF-A0A3S0QIP6-F1
#
_entry.id   AF-A0A3S0QIP6-F1
#
_cell.length_a   1.000
_cell.length_b   1.000
_cell.length_c   1.000
_cell.angle_alpha   90.00
_cell.angle_beta   90.00
_cell.angle_gamma   90.00
#
_symmetry.space_group_name_H-M   'P 1'
#
loop_
_entity.id
_entity.type
_entity.pdbx_description
1 polymer ?
#
loop_
_entity_poly.entity_id
_entity_poly.type
_entity_poly.pdbx_seq_one_letter_code
_entity_poly.pdbx_strand_id
1 'polypeptide(L)' 'MSLPLDLDLPRTFVAVVESGHLSNAAPLAGRSQSAVSML' A
#
# COMPACT_ATOMS: atom_id res chain seq x y z
N MET A 1 8.11 -14.13 -19.63
CA MET A 1 8.17 -14.22 -18.15
C MET A 1 7.10 -13.28 -17.60
N SER A 2 5.94 -13.79 -17.18
CA SER A 2 4.90 -12.97 -16.56
C SER A 2 5.37 -12.60 -15.16
N LEU A 3 5.64 -11.31 -14.94
CA LEU A 3 5.76 -10.79 -13.58
C LEU A 3 4.42 -11.05 -12.89
N PRO A 4 4.38 -11.75 -11.74
CA PRO A 4 3.15 -11.85 -10.98
C PRO A 4 2.67 -10.43 -10.72
N LEU A 5 1.41 -10.15 -11.03
CA LEU A 5 0.79 -8.87 -10.73
C LEU A 5 0.99 -8.61 -9.24
N ASP A 6 1.72 -7.54 -8.92
CA ASP A 6 1.98 -7.16 -7.54
C ASP A 6 0.67 -6.68 -6.92
N LEU A 7 0.03 -7.57 -6.15
CA LEU A 7 -1.23 -7.29 -5.46
C LEU A 7 -1.04 -6.39 -4.25
N ASP A 8 0.20 -6.13 -3.83
CA ASP A 8 0.42 -5.22 -2.72
C ASP A 8 0.15 -3.77 -3.11
N LEU A 9 0.35 -3.39 -4.38
CA LEU A 9 0.03 -2.05 -4.88
C LEU A 9 -1.47 -1.73 -4.74
N PRO A 10 -2.41 -2.52 -5.29
CA PRO A 10 -3.84 -2.25 -5.13
C PRO A 10 -4.30 -2.38 -3.68
N ARG A 11 -3.70 -3.27 -2.88
CA ARG A 11 -4.03 -3.39 -1.45
C ARG A 11 -3.60 -2.15 -0.66
N THR A 12 -2.42 -1.60 -0.96
CA THR A 12 -1.95 -0.34 -0.36
C THR A 12 -2.81 0.84 -0.79
N PHE A 13 -3.21 0.89 -2.06
CA PHE A 13 -4.12 1.91 -2.58
C PHE A 13 -5.45 1.95 -1.82
N VAL A 14 -6.10 0.79 -1.62
CA VAL A 14 -7.34 0.71 -0.84
C VAL A 14 -7.13 1.21 0.59
N ALA A 15 -6.04 0.79 1.24
CA ALA A 15 -5.71 1.25 2.58
C ALA A 15 -5.53 2.78 2.69
N VAL A 16 -4.94 3.42 1.66
CA VAL A 16 -4.80 4.89 1.61
C VAL A 16 -6.16 5.56 1.41
N VAL A 17 -6.99 5.05 0.50
CA VAL A 17 -8.32 5.60 0.22
C VAL A 17 -9.24 5.51 1.45
N GLU A 18 -9.22 4.37 2.16
CA GLU A 18 -10.06 4.17 3.35
C GLU A 18 -9.58 4.97 4.56
N SER A 19 -8.27 5.14 4.72
CA SER A 19 -7.70 5.87 5.87
C SER A 19 -7.57 7.38 5.65
N GLY A 20 -7.59 7.84 4.40
CA GLY A 20 -7.39 9.23 4.01
C GLY A 20 -5.98 9.79 4.27
N HIS A 21 -5.04 8.97 4.76
CA HIS A 21 -3.68 9.42 5.11
C HIS A 21 -2.64 8.31 4.99
N LEU A 22 -1.51 8.56 4.31
CA LEU A 22 -0.47 7.54 4.06
C LEU A 22 0.08 6.92 5.36
N SER A 23 0.26 7.72 6.41
CA SER A 23 0.73 7.23 7.72
C SER A 23 -0.21 6.21 8.37
N ASN A 24 -1.52 6.36 8.16
CA ASN A 24 -2.53 5.45 8.69
C ASN A 24 -2.73 4.23 7.78
N ALA A 25 -2.39 4.36 6.50
CA ALA A 25 -2.45 3.26 5.53
C ALA A 25 -1.36 2.21 5.73
N ALA A 26 -0.18 2.60 6.21
CA ALA A 26 0.95 1.71 6.46
C ALA A 26 0.61 0.47 7.32
N PRO A 27 0.02 0.62 8.54
CA PRO A 27 -0.39 -0.52 9.33
C PRO A 27 -1.52 -1.34 8.69
N LEU A 28 -2.43 -0.71 7.93
CA LEU A 28 -3.53 -1.40 7.23
C LEU A 28 -3.03 -2.23 6.04
N ALA A 29 -1.98 -1.77 5.38
CA ALA A 29 -1.32 -2.45 4.27
C ALA A 29 -0.25 -3.46 4.74
N GLY A 30 0.02 -3.56 6.05
CA GLY A 30 1.10 -4.40 6.59
C GLY A 30 2.50 -3.96 6.16
N ARG A 31 2.71 -2.66 5.93
CA ARG A 31 3.94 -2.08 5.35
C ARG A 31 4.50 -0.97 6.23
N SER A 32 5.77 -0.61 6.03
CA SER A 32 6.32 0.60 6.62
C SER A 32 5.75 1.84 5.93
N GLN A 33 5.72 2.97 6.65
CA GLN A 33 5.32 4.24 6.07
C GLN A 33 6.20 4.63 4.87
N SER A 34 7.52 4.40 4.95
CA SER A 34 8.44 4.64 3.84
C SER A 34 8.13 3.79 2.61
N ALA A 35 7.73 2.53 2.80
CA ALA A 35 7.34 1.65 1.69
C ALA A 35 6.04 2.12 1.04
N VAL A 36 5.06 2.61 1.82
CA VAL A 36 3.84 3.19 1.28
C VAL A 36 4.11 4.49 0.49
N SER A 37 5.06 5.32 0.95
CA SER A 37 5.43 6.56 0.26
C SER A 37 6.22 6.37 -1.05
N MET A 38 6.80 5.20 -1.28
CA MET A 38 7.60 4.90 -2.47
C MET A 38 6.82 4.18 -3.59
N LEU A 39 5.56 3.80 -3.34
CA LEU A 39 4.65 3.23 -4.34
C LEU A 39 4.00 4.32 -5.20
#